data_AF-A0A1X2GRG1-F1
#
_entry.id   AF-A0A1X2GRG1-F1
#
_cell.length_a   1.000
_cell.length_b   1.000
_cell.length_c   1.000
_cell.angle_alpha   90.00
_cell.angle_beta   90.00
_cell.angle_gamma   90.00
#
_symmetry.space_group_name_H-M   'P 1'
#
loop_
_entity.id
_entity.type
_entity.pdbx_description
1 polymer ?
#
loop_
_entity_poly.entity_id
_entity_poly.type
_entity_poly.pdbx_seq_one_letter_code
_entity_poly.pdbx_strand_id
1 'polypeptide(L)'
;MSLPETIAQELNTMNRPDQVDAILEDQNHCLAQCRNQRQQLTTFNNFSKTRYEHLHKQFDAHGKMLRQVKTDLDSVFIKLRKIKTLMQQRYPDEMNRATELYPPVSVEDN
;
A
#
# COMPACT_ATOMS: atom_id res chain seq x y z
N MET A 1 57.58 -9.84 45.26
CA MET A 1 57.60 -9.75 43.78
C MET A 1 58.30 -8.47 43.41
N SER A 2 59.28 -8.56 42.52
CA SER A 2 60.01 -7.40 42.00
C SER A 2 59.15 -6.63 41.00
N LEU A 3 59.35 -5.31 40.88
CA LEU A 3 58.62 -4.46 39.93
C LEU A 3 58.61 -5.02 38.48
N PRO A 4 59.70 -5.62 37.96
CA PRO A 4 59.71 -6.27 36.65
C PRO A 4 58.79 -7.49 36.56
N GLU A 5 58.66 -8.30 37.61
CA GLU A 5 57.75 -9.45 37.63
C GLU A 5 56.28 -9.00 37.61
N THR A 6 55.95 -7.95 38.36
CA THR A 6 54.59 -7.38 38.36
C THR A 6 54.22 -6.84 36.98
N ILE A 7 55.14 -6.11 36.33
CA ILE A 7 54.93 -5.57 34.98
C ILE A 7 54.82 -6.69 33.93
N ALA A 8 55.64 -7.73 34.02
CA ALA A 8 55.57 -8.88 33.13
C ALA A 8 54.27 -9.68 33.31
N GLN A 9 53.78 -9.79 34.55
CA GLN A 9 52.52 -10.46 34.87
C GLN A 9 51.30 -9.63 34.42
N GLU A 10 51.35 -8.30 34.54
CA GLU A 10 50.35 -7.39 33.98
C GLU A 10 50.33 -7.44 32.43
N LEU A 11 51.49 -7.48 31.78
CA LEU A 11 51.59 -7.66 30.32
C LEU A 11 51.05 -9.03 29.86
N ASN A 12 51.30 -10.10 30.60
CA ASN A 12 50.76 -11.44 30.30
C ASN A 12 49.24 -11.53 30.55
N THR A 13 48.72 -10.78 31.53
CA THR A 13 47.27 -10.71 31.77
C THR A 13 46.55 -9.79 30.80
N MET A 14 47.23 -8.81 30.20
CA MET A 14 46.75 -8.07 29.03
C MET A 14 46.80 -8.91 27.74
N ASN A 15 47.77 -9.82 27.64
CA ASN A 15 47.94 -10.74 26.51
C ASN A 15 47.23 -12.08 26.77
N ARG A 16 45.93 -12.04 27.15
CA ARG A 16 45.09 -13.24 27.32
C ARG A 16 44.48 -13.62 25.96
N PRO A 17 45.09 -14.53 25.17
CA PRO A 17 44.56 -14.95 23.87
C PRO A 17 43.10 -15.40 23.94
N ASP A 18 42.70 -16.04 25.05
CA ASP A 18 41.33 -16.47 25.31
C ASP A 18 40.29 -15.32 25.22
N GLN A 19 40.66 -14.09 25.61
CA GLN A 19 39.77 -12.94 25.52
C GLN A 19 39.69 -12.40 24.09
N VAL A 20 40.78 -12.48 23.32
CA VAL A 20 40.82 -12.09 21.91
C VAL A 20 39.99 -13.06 21.08
N ASP A 21 40.08 -14.35 21.36
CA ASP A 21 39.28 -15.39 20.69
C ASP A 21 37.79 -15.24 20.99
N ALA A 22 37.42 -14.95 22.25
CA ALA A 22 36.04 -14.64 22.61
C ALA A 22 35.49 -13.39 21.88
N ILE A 23 36.30 -12.33 21.79
CA ILE A 23 35.94 -11.12 21.04
C ILE A 23 35.77 -11.43 19.54
N LEU A 24 36.64 -12.26 18.97
CA LEU A 24 36.53 -12.69 17.57
C LEU A 24 35.26 -13.52 17.33
N GLU A 25 34.89 -14.39 18.27
CA GLU A 25 33.64 -15.16 18.21
C GLU A 25 32.41 -14.24 18.25
N ASP A 26 32.38 -13.29 19.19
CA ASP A 26 31.30 -12.29 19.31
C ASP A 26 31.17 -11.41 18.06
N GLN A 27 32.30 -11.00 17.48
CA GLN A 27 32.32 -10.21 16.23
C GLN A 27 31.78 -11.02 15.05
N ASN A 28 32.17 -12.29 14.94
CA ASN A 28 31.65 -13.19 13.90
C ASN A 28 30.15 -13.43 14.07
N HIS A 29 29.68 -13.58 15.30
CA HIS A 29 28.26 -13.71 15.62
C HIS A 29 27.47 -12.45 15.24
N CYS A 30 27.93 -11.27 15.65
CA CYS A 30 27.35 -9.99 15.28
C CYS A 30 27.29 -9.81 13.76
N LEU A 31 28.38 -10.13 13.06
CA LEU A 31 28.43 -10.04 11.60
C LEU A 31 27.42 -10.99 10.92
N ALA A 32 27.28 -12.22 11.43
CA ALA A 32 26.30 -13.18 10.94
C ALA A 32 24.87 -12.67 11.16
N GLN A 33 24.57 -12.09 12.33
CA GLN A 33 23.28 -11.46 12.60
C GLN A 33 22.99 -10.29 11.66
N CYS A 34 23.95 -9.38 11.47
CA CYS A 34 23.79 -8.25 10.54
C CYS A 34 23.54 -8.73 9.10
N ARG A 35 24.24 -9.78 8.66
CA ARG A 35 24.02 -10.39 7.33
C ARG A 35 22.63 -10.99 7.22
N ASN A 36 22.15 -11.69 8.25
CA ASN A 36 20.81 -12.26 8.29
C ASN A 36 19.74 -11.17 8.23
N GLN A 37 19.85 -10.14 9.07
CA GLN A 37 18.92 -9.00 9.09
C GLN A 37 18.89 -8.26 7.74
N ARG A 38 20.05 -8.02 7.12
CA ARG A 38 20.13 -7.43 5.78
C ARG A 38 19.40 -8.28 4.74
N GLN A 39 19.53 -9.61 4.82
CA GLN A 39 18.80 -10.51 3.93
C GLN A 39 17.29 -10.43 4.16
N GLN A 40 16.83 -10.43 5.41
CA GLN A 40 15.41 -10.29 5.73
C GLN A 40 14.84 -8.96 5.23
N LEU A 41 15.56 -7.85 5.40
CA LEU A 41 15.16 -6.54 4.87
C LEU A 41 15.09 -6.53 3.34
N THR A 42 16.04 -7.20 2.68
CA THR A 42 16.03 -7.33 1.21
C THR A 42 14.81 -8.11 0.75
N THR A 43 14.53 -9.25 1.40
CA THR A 43 13.33 -10.05 1.14
C THR A 43 12.05 -9.26 1.38
N PHE A 44 11.97 -8.53 2.50
CA PHE A 44 10.83 -7.68 2.84
C PHE A 44 10.59 -6.60 1.79
N ASN A 45 11.65 -5.90 1.36
CA ASN A 45 11.55 -4.86 0.33
C ASN A 45 11.08 -5.41 -1.02
N ASN A 46 11.56 -6.59 -1.41
CA ASN A 46 11.11 -7.25 -2.64
C ASN A 46 9.64 -7.67 -2.55
N PHE A 47 9.23 -8.21 -1.41
CA PHE A 47 7.85 -8.60 -1.15
C PHE A 47 6.92 -7.38 -1.14
N SER A 48 7.27 -6.33 -0.39
CA SER A 48 6.46 -5.12 -0.28
C SER A 48 6.32 -4.40 -1.62
N LYS A 49 7.40 -4.33 -2.41
CA LYS A 49 7.38 -3.81 -3.77
C LYS A 49 6.42 -4.59 -4.68
N THR A 50 6.53 -5.92 -4.69
CA THR A 50 5.67 -6.78 -5.51
C THR A 50 4.19 -6.61 -5.12
N ARG A 51 3.90 -6.55 -3.81
CA ARG A 51 2.53 -6.32 -3.31
C ARG A 51 1.99 -4.96 -3.71
N TYR A 52 2.81 -3.91 -3.58
CA TYR A 52 2.44 -2.56 -3.99
C TYR A 52 2.13 -2.49 -5.49
N GLU A 53 3.02 -3.02 -6.34
CA GLU A 53 2.82 -3.00 -7.79
C GLU A 53 1.54 -3.73 -8.22
N HIS A 54 1.20 -4.84 -7.56
CA HIS A 54 -0.03 -5.58 -7.82
C HIS A 54 -1.27 -4.77 -7.44
N LEU A 55 -1.31 -4.25 -6.21
CA LEU A 55 -2.44 -3.47 -5.70
C LEU A 55 -2.61 -2.16 -6.47
N HIS A 56 -1.51 -1.49 -6.81
CA HIS A 56 -1.54 -0.24 -7.57
C HIS A 56 -2.15 -0.45 -8.96
N LYS A 57 -1.78 -1.53 -9.67
CA LYS A 57 -2.38 -1.88 -10.96
C LYS A 57 -3.89 -2.12 -10.86
N GLN A 58 -4.33 -2.84 -9.84
CA GLN A 58 -5.76 -3.07 -9.61
C GLN A 58 -6.48 -1.76 -9.32
N PHE A 59 -5.93 -0.94 -8.42
CA PHE A 59 -6.52 0.34 -8.04
C PHE A 59 -6.68 1.28 -9.26
N ASP A 60 -5.66 1.38 -10.11
CA ASP A 60 -5.74 2.19 -11.33
C ASP A 60 -6.79 1.63 -12.31
N ALA A 61 -6.87 0.31 -12.48
CA ALA A 61 -7.89 -0.33 -13.30
C ALA A 61 -9.31 -0.07 -12.80
N HIS A 62 -9.55 -0.22 -11.49
CA HIS A 62 -10.83 0.10 -10.86
C HIS A 62 -11.17 1.60 -11.01
N GLY A 63 -10.21 2.49 -10.81
CA GLY A 63 -10.38 3.92 -11.01
C GLY A 63 -10.76 4.28 -12.44
N LYS A 64 -10.16 3.63 -13.44
CA LYS A 64 -10.52 3.79 -14.86
C LYS A 64 -11.93 3.29 -15.14
N MET A 65 -12.31 2.12 -14.61
CA MET A 65 -13.65 1.55 -14.77
C MET A 65 -14.73 2.47 -14.17
N LEU A 66 -14.52 3.01 -12.97
CA LEU A 66 -15.47 3.93 -12.34
C LEU A 66 -15.67 5.21 -13.17
N ARG A 67 -14.60 5.75 -13.76
CA ARG A 67 -14.70 6.90 -14.69
C ARG A 67 -15.52 6.55 -15.92
N GLN A 68 -15.30 5.37 -16.49
CA GLN A 68 -16.07 4.92 -17.66
C GLN A 68 -17.56 4.76 -17.33
N VAL A 69 -17.90 4.09 -16.22
CA VAL A 69 -19.29 3.92 -15.78
C VAL A 69 -19.97 5.27 -15.54
N LYS A 70 -19.25 6.23 -14.95
CA LYS A 70 -19.77 7.60 -14.81
C LYS A 70 -20.09 8.23 -16.16
N THR A 71 -19.17 8.17 -17.11
CA THR A 71 -19.38 8.72 -18.46
C THR A 71 -20.56 8.05 -19.18
N ASP A 72 -20.69 6.73 -19.05
CA ASP A 72 -21.79 5.98 -19.65
C ASP A 72 -23.14 6.38 -19.02
N LEU A 73 -23.19 6.52 -17.69
CA LEU A 73 -24.37 7.02 -16.98
C LEU A 73 -24.73 8.44 -17.42
N ASP A 74 -23.76 9.35 -17.50
CA ASP A 74 -23.98 10.72 -17.98
C ASP A 74 -24.60 10.72 -19.39
N SER A 75 -24.10 9.87 -20.29
CA SER A 75 -24.64 9.70 -21.64
C SER A 75 -26.08 9.19 -21.63
N VAL A 76 -26.37 8.19 -20.81
CA VAL A 76 -27.74 7.66 -20.62
C VAL A 76 -28.66 8.74 -20.09
N PHE A 77 -28.27 9.48 -19.05
CA PHE A 77 -29.10 10.55 -18.49
C PHE A 77 -29.35 11.68 -19.49
N ILE A 78 -28.35 12.06 -20.29
CA ILE A 78 -28.55 13.06 -21.36
C ILE A 78 -29.57 12.57 -22.38
N LYS A 79 -29.48 11.31 -22.83
CA LYS A 79 -30.45 10.73 -23.78
C LYS A 79 -31.85 10.66 -23.19
N LEU A 80 -31.98 10.21 -21.93
CA LEU A 80 -33.26 10.15 -21.24
C LEU A 80 -33.90 11.54 -21.11
N ARG A 81 -33.12 12.57 -20.73
CA ARG A 81 -33.61 13.95 -20.68
C ARG A 81 -34.12 14.42 -22.04
N LYS A 82 -33.36 14.18 -23.12
CA LYS A 82 -33.77 14.54 -24.49
C LYS A 82 -35.07 13.86 -24.90
N ILE A 83 -35.19 12.55 -24.65
CA ILE A 83 -36.41 11.78 -24.96
C ILE A 83 -37.59 12.35 -24.15
N LYS A 84 -37.40 12.61 -22.86
CA LYS A 84 -38.43 13.19 -22.00
C LYS A 84 -38.91 14.55 -22.53
N THR A 85 -37.99 15.42 -22.93
CA THR A 85 -38.33 16.72 -23.55
C THR A 85 -39.10 16.55 -24.86
N LEU A 86 -38.68 15.63 -25.73
CA LEU A 86 -39.38 15.36 -26.98
C LEU A 86 -40.80 14.82 -26.76
N MET A 87 -40.98 13.92 -25.79
CA MET A 87 -42.30 13.42 -25.42
C MET A 87 -43.19 14.52 -24.86
N GLN A 88 -42.66 15.39 -23.98
CA GLN A 88 -43.42 16.53 -23.47
C GLN A 88 -43.88 17.49 -24.58
N GLN A 89 -43.07 17.67 -25.63
CA GLN A 89 -43.41 18.55 -26.76
C GLN A 89 -44.43 17.91 -27.70
N ARG A 90 -44.35 16.60 -27.94
CA ARG A 90 -45.12 15.92 -28.98
C ARG A 90 -46.38 15.21 -28.46
N TYR A 91 -46.37 14.82 -27.19
CA TYR A 91 -47.41 14.03 -26.50
C TYR A 91 -47.58 14.53 -25.04
N PRO A 92 -48.01 15.80 -24.84
CA PRO A 92 -48.04 16.41 -23.52
C PRO A 92 -49.03 15.72 -22.57
N ASP A 93 -50.19 15.28 -23.07
CA ASP A 93 -51.25 14.70 -22.25
C ASP A 93 -50.86 13.30 -21.74
N GLU A 94 -50.27 12.47 -22.60
CA GLU A 94 -49.75 11.16 -22.23
C GLU A 94 -48.58 11.28 -21.25
N MET A 95 -47.71 12.28 -21.45
CA MET A 95 -46.57 12.53 -20.58
C MET A 95 -47.00 13.02 -19.19
N ASN A 96 -48.01 13.88 -19.11
CA ASN A 96 -48.58 14.34 -17.84
C ASN A 96 -49.23 13.18 -17.08
N ARG A 97 -50.04 12.36 -17.76
CA ARG A 97 -50.64 11.15 -17.18
C ARG A 97 -49.57 10.17 -16.65
N ALA A 98 -48.49 9.97 -17.40
CA ALA A 98 -47.40 9.10 -16.95
C ALA A 98 -46.67 9.66 -15.73
N THR A 99 -46.52 10.98 -15.64
CA THR A 99 -45.88 11.65 -14.49
C THR A 99 -46.73 11.58 -13.23
N GLU A 100 -48.06 11.62 -13.36
CA GLU A 100 -48.99 11.40 -12.25
C GLU A 100 -48.95 9.96 -11.72
N LEU A 101 -48.87 8.97 -12.63
CA LEU A 101 -48.78 7.55 -12.26
C LEU A 101 -47.42 7.18 -11.65
N TYR A 102 -46.35 7.83 -12.10
CA TYR A 102 -44.97 7.56 -11.69
C TYR A 102 -44.26 8.87 -11.31
N PRO A 103 -44.52 9.41 -10.11
CA PRO A 103 -43.90 10.64 -9.65
C PRO A 103 -42.38 10.47 -9.48
N PRO A 104 -41.59 11.56 -9.60
CA PRO A 104 -40.14 11.50 -9.41
C PRO A 104 -39.80 11.00 -8.00
N VAL A 105 -38.82 10.09 -7.90
CA VAL A 105 -38.31 9.64 -6.61
C VAL A 105 -37.62 10.83 -5.92
N SER A 106 -38.06 11.16 -4.70
CA SER A 106 -37.37 12.11 -3.84
C SER A 106 -36.07 11.45 -3.35
N VAL A 107 -34.94 11.92 -3.86
CA VAL A 107 -33.65 11.55 -3.29
C VAL A 107 -33.43 12.51 -2.12
N GLU A 108 -33.49 12.03 -0.89
CA GLU A 108 -33.09 12.82 0.27
C GLU A 108 -31.58 13.04 0.19
N ASP A 109 -31.16 14.30 0.10
CA ASP A 109 -29.74 14.68 0.21
C ASP A 109 -29.32 14.45 1.68
N ASN A 110 -28.67 13.31 1.94
CA ASN A 110 -27.99 13.02 3.22
C ASN A 110 -26.59 13.63 3.27
#